data_AF-A0AAD7RA74-F1
#
_entry.id   AF-A0AAD7RA74-F1
#
_cell.length_a   1.000
_cell.length_b   1.000
_cell.length_c   1.000
_cell.angle_alpha   90.00
_cell.angle_beta   90.00
_cell.angle_gamma   90.00
#
_symmetry.space_group_name_H-M   'P 1'
#
loop_
_entity.id
_entity.type
_entity.pdbx_description
1 polymer ?
#
loop_
_entity_poly.entity_id
_entity_poly.type
_entity_poly.pdbx_seq_one_letter_code
_entity_poly.pdbx_strand_id
1 'polypeptide(L)'
;MFQRLLMDFPDLTTPTFSSAAVKHGVDHFIATTGPPVHARARRLDPQKLAVAKAEFDSMERLGIVRDILVASVTSDEHQAHLRPFLRASANTG
;
A
#
# COMPACT_ATOMS: atom_id res chain seq x y z
N MET A 1 -0.34 30.78 -25.05
CA MET A 1 -1.28 31.35 -24.05
C MET A 1 -1.40 30.45 -22.82
N PHE A 2 -1.71 29.17 -22.95
CA PHE A 2 -1.90 28.25 -21.79
C PHE A 2 -0.61 27.95 -20.98
N GLN A 3 0.56 27.91 -21.62
CA GLN A 3 1.84 27.64 -20.92
C GLN A 3 2.16 28.67 -19.83
N ARG A 4 1.80 29.94 -20.03
CA ARG A 4 2.01 31.01 -19.04
C ARG A 4 1.25 30.69 -17.74
N LEU A 5 -0.01 30.27 -17.89
CA LEU A 5 -0.86 29.92 -16.76
C LEU A 5 -0.34 28.71 -15.98
N LEU A 6 0.18 27.69 -16.67
CA LEU A 6 0.80 26.55 -15.98
C LEU A 6 2.09 26.95 -15.23
N MET A 7 2.88 27.88 -15.77
CA MET A 7 4.08 28.39 -15.09
C MET A 7 3.75 29.21 -13.85
N ASP A 8 2.59 29.88 -13.81
CA ASP A 8 2.13 30.61 -12.64
C ASP A 8 1.68 29.67 -11.49
N PHE A 9 1.40 28.40 -11.78
CA PHE A 9 0.94 27.39 -10.81
C PHE A 9 1.72 26.06 -10.93
N PRO A 10 3.04 26.05 -10.66
CA PRO A 10 3.87 24.86 -10.84
C PRO A 10 3.37 23.67 -9.99
N ASP A 11 2.86 23.94 -8.79
CA ASP A 11 2.32 22.95 -7.84
C ASP A 11 1.20 22.08 -8.41
N LEU A 12 0.46 22.57 -9.42
CA LEU A 12 -0.60 21.79 -10.08
C LEU A 12 -0.04 20.73 -11.03
N THR A 13 1.19 20.93 -11.51
CA THR A 13 1.82 20.08 -12.53
C THR A 13 2.97 19.25 -11.96
N THR A 14 3.57 19.67 -10.85
CA THR A 14 4.60 18.92 -10.15
C THR A 14 3.93 17.87 -9.26
N PRO A 15 4.09 16.57 -9.57
CA PRO A 15 3.51 15.54 -8.72
C PRO A 15 4.19 15.58 -7.35
N THR A 16 3.40 15.91 -6.33
CA THR A 16 3.87 15.94 -4.94
C THR A 16 3.54 14.59 -4.32
N PHE A 17 4.54 13.73 -4.20
CA PHE A 17 4.40 12.43 -3.53
C PHE A 17 4.74 12.50 -2.04
N SER A 18 5.08 13.69 -1.52
CA SER A 18 5.38 13.86 -0.10
C SER A 18 4.22 13.33 0.74
N SER A 19 4.53 12.71 1.88
CA SER A 19 3.56 12.33 2.91
C SER A 19 2.86 13.51 3.59
N ALA A 20 2.82 14.69 2.95
CA ALA A 20 2.09 15.85 3.43
C ALA A 20 0.66 15.44 3.73
N ALA A 21 0.18 15.84 4.90
CA ALA A 21 -1.16 15.52 5.37
C ALA A 21 -2.17 15.83 4.27
N VAL A 22 -2.98 14.84 3.91
CA VAL A 22 -4.08 15.03 2.96
C VAL A 22 -4.88 16.23 3.45
N LYS A 23 -5.06 17.25 2.59
CA LYS A 23 -5.74 18.50 2.96
C LYS A 23 -7.16 18.26 3.47
N HIS A 24 -7.74 17.13 3.10
CA HIS A 24 -9.07 16.69 3.44
C HIS A 24 -8.94 15.35 4.18
N GLY A 25 -9.49 15.22 5.38
CA GLY A 25 -9.44 14.00 6.18
C GLY A 25 -10.36 12.89 5.66
N VAL A 26 -10.29 12.60 4.37
CA VAL A 26 -11.07 11.55 3.71
C VAL A 26 -10.21 10.32 3.57
N ASP A 27 -10.67 9.23 4.19
CA ASP A 27 -10.08 7.91 4.03
C ASP A 27 -10.86 7.10 3.01
N HIS A 28 -10.14 6.40 2.13
CA HIS A 28 -10.74 5.49 1.16
C HIS A 28 -10.81 4.08 1.75
N PHE A 29 -12.01 3.52 1.81
CA PHE A 29 -12.24 2.13 2.24
C PHE A 29 -12.68 1.26 1.05
N ILE A 30 -12.00 0.13 0.85
CA ILE A 30 -12.41 -0.89 -0.11
C ILE A 30 -13.18 -1.97 0.64
N ALA A 31 -14.49 -2.06 0.40
CA ALA A 31 -15.31 -3.12 0.98
C ALA A 31 -15.03 -4.46 0.28
N THR A 32 -14.40 -5.40 0.98
CA THR A 32 -14.15 -6.77 0.49
C THR A 32 -15.06 -7.76 1.20
N THR A 33 -15.55 -8.79 0.49
CA THR A 33 -16.31 -9.90 1.07
C THR A 33 -15.47 -11.18 1.12
N GLY A 34 -15.67 -11.98 2.17
CA GLY A 34 -14.94 -13.24 2.37
C GLY A 34 -13.53 -13.06 2.95
N PRO A 35 -12.81 -14.18 3.15
CA PRO A 35 -11.46 -14.16 3.74
C PRO A 35 -10.38 -13.70 2.74
N PRO A 36 -9.24 -13.16 3.22
CA PRO A 36 -8.10 -12.85 2.35
C PRO A 36 -7.62 -14.08 1.57
N VAL A 37 -7.41 -13.90 0.27
CA VAL A 37 -6.86 -14.93 -0.61
C VAL A 37 -5.36 -14.71 -0.79
N HIS A 38 -4.58 -15.79 -0.81
CA HIS A 38 -3.14 -15.74 -1.01
C HIS A 38 -2.74 -16.54 -2.25
N ALA A 39 -1.71 -16.07 -2.95
CA ALA A 39 -1.09 -16.77 -4.06
C ALA A 39 0.43 -16.60 -3.96
N ARG A 40 1.17 -17.60 -4.45
CA ARG A 40 2.64 -17.50 -4.53
C ARG A 40 3.02 -16.49 -5.60
N ALA A 41 4.00 -15.64 -5.28
CA ALA A 41 4.58 -14.72 -6.26
C ALA A 41 5.13 -15.51 -7.45
N ARG A 42 4.79 -15.09 -8.67
CA ARG A 42 5.32 -15.70 -9.90
C ARG A 42 6.70 -15.14 -10.20
N ARG A 43 7.57 -15.97 -10.77
CA ARG A 43 8.91 -15.55 -11.19
C ARG A 43 8.80 -14.52 -12.31
N LEU A 44 9.66 -13.52 -12.24
CA LEU A 44 9.80 -12.49 -13.25
C LEU A 44 11.14 -12.70 -14.00
N ASP A 45 11.17 -12.36 -15.28
CA ASP A 45 12.41 -12.35 -16.07
C ASP A 45 13.45 -11.42 -15.41
N PRO A 46 14.75 -11.75 -15.41
CA PRO A 46 15.78 -10.96 -14.73
C PRO A 46 15.79 -9.48 -15.11
N GLN A 47 15.55 -9.13 -16.39
CA GLN A 47 15.53 -7.73 -16.82
C GLN A 47 14.34 -6.99 -16.20
N LYS A 48 13.16 -7.61 -16.26
CA LYS A 48 11.94 -7.05 -15.66
C LYS A 48 12.05 -6.96 -14.14
N LEU A 49 12.71 -7.92 -13.50
CA LEU A 49 12.96 -7.91 -12.05
C LEU A 49 13.86 -6.74 -11.64
N ALA A 50 14.92 -6.46 -12.41
CA ALA A 50 15.80 -5.32 -12.15
C ALA A 50 15.04 -3.99 -12.25
N VAL A 51 14.22 -3.82 -13.31
CA VAL A 51 13.39 -2.62 -13.48
C VAL A 51 12.38 -2.48 -12.34
N ALA A 52 11.68 -3.55 -11.99
CA ALA A 52 10.67 -3.51 -10.93
C ALA A 52 11.29 -3.11 -9.58
N LYS A 53 12.45 -3.67 -9.21
CA LYS A 53 13.15 -3.31 -7.97
C LYS A 53 13.50 -1.82 -7.92
N ALA A 54 14.12 -1.31 -8.99
CA ALA A 54 14.51 0.10 -9.04
C ALA A 54 13.31 1.06 -8.88
N GLU A 55 12.17 0.70 -9.47
CA GLU A 55 10.93 1.46 -9.36
C GLU A 55 10.34 1.40 -7.94
N PHE A 56 10.27 0.20 -7.34
CA PHE A 56 9.79 0.05 -5.95
C PHE A 56 10.68 0.80 -4.96
N ASP A 57 12.01 0.77 -5.12
CA ASP A 57 12.93 1.54 -4.28
C ASP A 57 12.68 3.05 -4.42
N SER A 58 12.30 3.51 -5.62
CA SER A 58 11.92 4.91 -5.87
C SER A 58 10.62 5.26 -5.16
N MET A 59 9.59 4.41 -5.29
CA MET A 59 8.29 4.59 -4.63
C MET A 59 8.41 4.59 -3.11
N GLU A 60 9.28 3.76 -2.53
CA GLU A 60 9.56 3.74 -1.09
C GLU A 60 10.22 5.05 -0.63
N ARG A 61 11.25 5.52 -1.34
CA ARG A 61 11.88 6.83 -1.05
C ARG A 61 10.89 8.00 -1.16
N LEU A 62 9.90 7.89 -2.06
CA LEU A 62 8.83 8.87 -2.20
C LEU A 62 7.72 8.72 -1.16
N GLY A 63 7.72 7.66 -0.35
CA GLY A 63 6.69 7.40 0.67
C GLY A 63 5.35 6.88 0.12
N ILE A 64 5.32 6.44 -1.14
CA ILE A 64 4.12 5.88 -1.80
C ILE A 64 3.88 4.44 -1.34
N VAL A 65 4.96 3.66 -1.23
CA VAL A 65 4.95 2.28 -0.75
C VAL A 65 5.63 2.24 0.62
N ARG A 66 5.11 1.38 1.51
CA ARG A 66 5.70 1.09 2.81
C ARG A 66 5.68 -0.40 3.07
N ASP A 67 6.66 -0.89 3.81
CA ASP A 67 6.66 -2.26 4.30
C ASP A 67 5.45 -2.48 5.20
N ILE A 68 4.57 -3.39 4.79
CA ILE A 68 3.51 -3.89 5.65
C ILE A 68 4.07 -5.08 6.43
N LEU A 69 4.37 -4.87 7.71
CA LEU A 69 4.53 -6.00 8.62
C LEU A 69 3.19 -6.74 8.61
N VAL A 70 3.21 -8.01 8.22
CA VAL A 70 2.03 -8.90 8.04
C VAL A 70 1.13 -8.97 9.30
N ALA A 71 1.55 -8.39 10.43
CA ALA A 71 0.82 -8.31 11.69
C ALA A 71 -0.17 -7.13 11.82
N SER A 72 -0.09 -6.05 11.02
CA SER A 72 -0.91 -4.84 11.29
C SER A 72 -2.26 -4.77 10.58
N VAL A 73 -2.69 -5.83 9.87
CA VAL A 73 -4.09 -5.95 9.39
C VAL A 73 -5.05 -6.19 10.56
N THR A 74 -4.54 -6.37 11.79
CA THR A 74 -5.33 -6.38 13.02
C THR A 74 -5.21 -5.03 13.74
N SER A 75 -5.75 -3.96 13.15
CA SER A 75 -6.14 -2.79 13.94
C SER A 75 -7.58 -2.49 13.61
N ASP A 76 -8.43 -3.35 14.17
CA ASP A 76 -9.82 -3.04 14.39
C ASP A 76 -10.09 -3.36 15.87
N GLU A 77 -10.07 -2.30 16.70
CA GLU A 77 -10.51 -2.36 18.10
C GLU A 77 -11.98 -2.80 18.21
N HIS A 78 -12.68 -2.97 17.08
CA HIS A 78 -14.01 -3.57 16.99
C HIS A 78 -14.07 -5.11 17.01
N GLN A 79 -12.94 -5.83 17.02
CA GLN A 79 -12.94 -7.30 16.89
C GLN A 79 -12.91 -8.08 18.23
N ALA A 80 -13.62 -7.59 19.26
CA ALA A 80 -13.76 -8.29 20.54
C ALA A 80 -14.64 -9.58 20.47
N HIS A 81 -15.26 -9.90 19.32
CA HIS A 81 -16.22 -11.02 19.23
C HIS A 81 -15.71 -12.28 18.50
N LEU A 82 -14.48 -12.29 17.95
CA LEU A 82 -14.00 -13.40 17.12
C LEU A 82 -12.77 -14.15 17.69
N ARG A 83 -12.68 -14.24 19.02
CA ARG A 83 -11.59 -14.95 19.72
C ARG A 83 -11.63 -16.49 19.83
N PRO A 84 -12.44 -17.32 19.13
CA PRO A 84 -12.23 -18.77 19.19
C PRO A 84 -11.25 -19.36 18.15
N PHE A 85 -10.95 -18.66 17.04
CA PHE A 85 -10.37 -19.32 15.86
C PHE A 85 -8.83 -19.41 15.80
N LEU A 86 -8.11 -18.94 16.83
CA LEU A 86 -6.63 -18.89 16.82
C LEU A 86 -5.97 -19.87 17.79
N ARG A 87 -6.59 -21.01 18.07
CA ARG A 87 -5.97 -22.09 18.87
C ARG A 87 -6.24 -23.49 18.29
N ALA A 88 -5.83 -23.74 17.05
CA ALA A 88 -5.71 -25.11 16.53
C ALA A 88 -4.81 -25.19 15.28
N SER A 89 -3.52 -24.88 15.41
CA SER A 89 -2.51 -25.47 14.51
C SER A 89 -1.12 -25.35 15.14
N ALA A 90 -0.93 -26.09 16.23
CA ALA A 90 0.38 -26.38 16.79
C ALA A 90 0.34 -27.82 17.31
N ASN A 91 0.17 -28.78 16.39
CA ASN A 91 0.70 -30.14 16.49
C ASN A 91 0.34 -30.91 15.23
N THR A 92 1.34 -31.39 14.48
CA THR A 92 1.43 -32.73 13.86
C THR A 92 2.54 -32.70 12.80
N GLY A 93 3.58 -33.53 12.99
CA GLY A 93 4.50 -34.00 11.94
C GLY A 93 5.87 -33.37 11.94
#